data_AF-C0XG14-F1
#
_entry.id   AF-C0XG14-F1
#
_cell.length_a   1.000
_cell.length_b   1.000
_cell.length_c   1.000
_cell.angle_alpha   90.00
_cell.angle_beta   90.00
_cell.angle_gamma   90.00
#
_symmetry.space_group_name_H-M   'P 1'
#
loop_
_entity.id
_entity.type
_entity.pdbx_description
1 polymer ?
#
loop_
_entity_poly.entity_id
_entity_poly.type
_entity_poly.pdbx_seq_one_letter_code
_entity_poly.pdbx_strand_id
1 'polypeptide(L)'
;MADMLKFSIQYSKNICQRTGHILKEDGFLFLNEQSGMPVYIQYPNRLFKKVESSCHIHIYPHLLRHYFATMARSLNLSPTDVMHWLGHSSLDMTDSYTRPTQQGSLKVINGMQDVLFKKDASTD
;
A
#
# COMPACT_ATOMS: atom_id res chain seq x y z
N MET A 1 -9.80 -3.41 5.66
CA MET A 1 -8.51 -2.70 5.93
C MET A 1 -7.93 -3.07 7.30
N ALA A 2 -8.66 -2.86 8.40
CA ALA A 2 -8.17 -3.17 9.75
C ALA A 2 -7.75 -4.64 9.93
N ASP A 3 -8.50 -5.57 9.32
CA ASP A 3 -8.20 -7.00 9.43
C ASP A 3 -6.90 -7.40 8.71
N MET A 4 -6.60 -6.77 7.56
CA MET A 4 -5.33 -7.00 6.85
C MET A 4 -4.13 -6.49 7.65
N LEU A 5 -4.28 -5.36 8.36
CA LEU A 5 -3.21 -4.84 9.23
C LEU A 5 -2.97 -5.76 10.42
N LYS A 6 -4.05 -6.19 11.10
CA LYS A 6 -3.97 -7.17 12.19
C LYS A 6 -3.32 -8.47 11.72
N PHE A 7 -3.73 -8.98 10.55
CA PHE A 7 -3.15 -10.16 9.93
C PHE A 7 -1.66 -9.97 9.67
N SER A 8 -1.27 -8.84 9.06
CA SER A 8 0.14 -8.56 8.73
C SER A 8 1.04 -8.48 9.96
N ILE A 9 0.55 -7.86 11.04
CA ILE A 9 1.24 -7.80 12.34
C ILE A 9 1.36 -9.21 12.94
N GLN A 10 0.30 -10.00 12.91
CA GLN A 10 0.36 -11.36 13.45
C GLN A 10 1.29 -12.25 12.61
N TYR A 11 1.27 -12.08 11.29
CA TYR A 11 2.09 -12.83 10.36
C TYR A 11 3.58 -12.52 10.56
N SER A 12 3.95 -11.24 10.72
CA SER A 12 5.33 -10.86 11.03
C SER A 12 5.80 -11.39 12.39
N LYS A 13 4.94 -11.36 13.42
CA LYS A 13 5.21 -11.99 14.73
C LYS A 13 5.50 -13.49 14.59
N ASN A 14 4.70 -14.21 13.81
CA ASN A 14 4.88 -15.64 13.58
C ASN A 14 6.22 -15.94 12.88
N ILE A 15 6.61 -15.11 11.89
CA ILE A 15 7.92 -15.23 11.24
C ILE A 15 9.05 -15.01 12.25
N CYS A 16 9.00 -13.93 13.04
CA CYS A 16 9.99 -13.63 14.07
C CYS A 16 10.14 -14.80 15.05
N GLN A 17 9.04 -15.33 15.56
CA GLN A 17 9.05 -16.46 16.50
C GLN A 17 9.72 -17.71 15.90
N ARG A 18 9.42 -18.05 14.64
CA ARG A 18 10.01 -19.21 13.94
C ARG A 18 11.50 -19.06 13.66
N THR A 19 11.97 -17.83 13.50
CA THR A 19 13.35 -17.50 13.09
C THR A 19 14.22 -17.06 14.27
N GLY A 20 13.68 -17.05 15.50
CA GLY A 20 14.40 -16.66 16.70
C GLY A 20 14.56 -15.14 16.88
N HIS A 21 13.78 -14.34 16.15
CA HIS A 21 13.76 -12.88 16.27
C HIS A 21 12.60 -12.40 17.15
N ILE A 22 12.72 -11.17 17.66
CA ILE A 22 11.65 -10.48 18.39
C ILE A 22 11.18 -9.30 17.54
N LEU A 23 9.87 -9.22 17.29
CA LEU A 23 9.29 -8.06 16.61
C LEU A 23 9.28 -6.86 17.56
N LYS A 24 10.00 -5.80 17.19
CA LYS A 24 9.99 -4.51 17.89
C LYS A 24 8.81 -3.66 17.45
N GLU A 25 8.43 -2.65 18.24
CA GLU A 25 7.37 -1.71 17.87
C GLU A 25 7.69 -0.91 16.60
N ASP A 26 8.97 -0.59 16.38
CA ASP A 26 9.51 0.05 15.17
C ASP A 26 9.98 -0.96 14.10
N GLY A 27 9.61 -2.24 14.26
CA GLY A 27 10.01 -3.31 13.37
C GLY A 27 9.27 -3.31 12.03
N PHE A 28 9.88 -3.94 11.02
CA PHE A 28 9.26 -4.13 9.71
C PHE A 28 8.13 -5.16 9.76
N LEU A 29 7.03 -4.89 9.05
CA LEU A 29 5.94 -5.86 8.87
C LEU A 29 6.27 -6.92 7.81
N PHE A 30 6.96 -6.52 6.74
CA PHE A 30 7.30 -7.42 5.64
C PHE A 30 8.68 -8.05 5.90
N LEU A 31 8.67 -9.29 6.36
CA LEU A 31 9.85 -10.06 6.72
C LEU A 31 10.02 -11.26 5.77
N ASN A 32 11.27 -11.65 5.53
CA ASN A 32 11.59 -12.88 4.85
C ASN A 32 11.27 -14.07 5.78
N GLU A 33 10.46 -15.02 5.31
CA GLU A 33 9.99 -16.15 6.11
C GLU A 33 11.11 -17.08 6.61
N GLN A 34 12.25 -17.13 5.91
CA GLN A 34 13.36 -18.02 6.24
C GLN A 34 14.36 -17.36 7.19
N SER A 35 14.67 -16.09 6.97
CA SER A 35 15.70 -15.38 7.74
C SER A 35 15.16 -14.48 8.84
N GLY A 36 13.87 -14.15 8.86
CA GLY A 36 13.28 -13.21 9.82
C GLY A 36 13.66 -11.74 9.59
N MET A 37 14.49 -11.47 8.57
CA MET A 37 14.98 -10.13 8.25
C MET A 37 14.00 -9.36 7.35
N PRO A 38 14.04 -8.01 7.35
CA PRO A 38 13.23 -7.21 6.45
C PRO A 38 13.41 -7.60 4.99
N VAL A 39 12.31 -7.62 4.25
CA VAL A 39 12.33 -7.88 2.82
C VAL A 39 13.08 -6.75 2.11
N TYR A 40 14.00 -7.11 1.22
CA TYR A 40 14.76 -6.15 0.43
C TYR A 40 13.86 -5.35 -0.53
N ILE A 41 14.15 -4.06 -0.72
CA ILE A 41 13.29 -3.12 -1.46
C ILE A 41 12.99 -3.53 -2.92
N GLN A 42 13.87 -4.33 -3.55
CA GLN A 42 13.65 -4.81 -4.91
C GLN A 42 12.76 -6.06 -4.98
N TYR A 43 12.50 -6.72 -3.85
CA TYR A 43 11.70 -7.95 -3.81
C TYR A 43 10.28 -7.78 -4.34
N PRO A 44 9.54 -6.68 -4.05
CA PRO A 44 8.27 -6.41 -4.70
C PRO A 44 8.36 -6.47 -6.22
N ASN A 45 9.38 -5.84 -6.84
CA ASN A 45 9.55 -5.91 -8.30
C ASN A 45 9.66 -7.37 -8.81
N ARG A 46 10.35 -8.24 -8.07
CA ARG A 46 10.44 -9.67 -8.40
C ARG A 46 9.09 -10.38 -8.27
N LEU A 47 8.29 -10.04 -7.27
CA LEU A 47 6.94 -10.58 -7.11
C LEU A 47 6.04 -10.15 -8.29
N PHE A 48 6.12 -8.88 -8.66
CA PHE A 48 5.35 -8.32 -9.79
C PHE A 48 5.69 -8.98 -11.13
N LYS A 49 6.96 -9.33 -11.37
CA LYS A 49 7.35 -10.11 -12.57
C LYS A 49 6.62 -11.46 -12.66
N LYS A 50 6.38 -12.13 -11.52
CA LYS A 50 5.62 -13.41 -11.50
C LYS A 50 4.16 -13.18 -11.86
N VAL A 51 3.56 -12.12 -11.34
CA VAL A 51 2.18 -11.72 -11.64
C VAL A 51 2.06 -11.40 -13.12
N GLU A 52 2.94 -10.54 -13.64
CA GLU A 52 3.02 -10.18 -15.06
C GLU A 52 3.14 -11.41 -15.96
N SER A 53 4.00 -12.38 -15.62
CA SER A 53 4.14 -13.62 -16.38
C SER A 53 2.86 -14.47 -16.39
N SER A 54 2.02 -14.35 -15.36
CA SER A 54 0.78 -15.13 -15.22
C SER A 54 -0.40 -14.45 -15.91
N CYS A 55 -0.50 -13.12 -15.85
CA CYS A 55 -1.61 -12.36 -16.42
C CYS A 55 -1.31 -11.75 -17.79
N HIS A 56 -0.05 -11.76 -18.23
CA HIS A 56 0.43 -11.12 -19.46
C HIS A 56 0.21 -9.60 -19.50
N ILE A 57 0.19 -8.96 -18.33
CA ILE A 57 0.05 -7.51 -18.18
C ILE A 57 1.30 -6.98 -17.50
N HIS A 58 1.97 -6.01 -18.12
CA HIS A 58 3.17 -5.38 -17.58
C HIS A 58 2.82 -4.49 -16.38
N ILE A 59 3.02 -5.00 -15.16
CA ILE A 59 2.67 -4.34 -13.89
C ILE A 59 3.89 -4.28 -12.98
N TYR A 60 4.12 -3.11 -12.36
CA TYR A 60 5.19 -2.88 -11.39
C TYR A 60 4.75 -1.85 -10.32
N PRO A 61 5.41 -1.77 -9.16
CA PRO A 61 4.97 -0.92 -8.03
C PRO A 61 4.72 0.55 -8.39
N HIS A 62 5.58 1.17 -9.19
CA HIS A 62 5.38 2.57 -9.62
C HIS A 62 4.16 2.73 -10.54
N LEU A 63 3.86 1.76 -11.40
CA LEU A 63 2.66 1.80 -12.23
C LEU A 63 1.39 1.74 -11.37
N LEU A 64 1.38 0.92 -10.32
CA LEU A 64 0.25 0.88 -9.37
C LEU A 64 0.08 2.21 -8.63
N ARG A 65 1.18 2.87 -8.26
CA ARG A 65 1.15 4.21 -7.66
C ARG A 65 0.53 5.23 -8.61
N HIS A 66 0.89 5.21 -9.89
CA HIS A 66 0.28 6.07 -10.91
C HIS A 66 -1.19 5.74 -11.13
N TYR A 67 -1.53 4.46 -11.22
CA TYR A 67 -2.92 4.01 -11.36
C TYR A 67 -3.78 4.51 -10.20
N PHE A 68 -3.31 4.40 -8.96
CA PHE A 68 -3.99 4.95 -7.79
C PHE A 68 -4.24 6.46 -7.95
N ALA A 69 -3.23 7.24 -8.33
CA ALA A 69 -3.37 8.69 -8.50
C ALA A 69 -4.39 9.03 -9.61
N THR A 70 -4.35 8.34 -10.74
CA THR A 70 -5.28 8.53 -11.86
C THR A 70 -6.71 8.18 -11.45
N MET A 71 -6.91 7.04 -10.77
CA MET A 71 -8.24 6.64 -10.30
C MET A 71 -8.79 7.62 -9.27
N ALA A 72 -7.98 8.07 -8.32
CA ALA A 72 -8.40 9.05 -7.33
C ALA A 72 -8.85 10.38 -7.98
N ARG A 73 -8.16 10.82 -9.04
CA ARG A 73 -8.58 11.98 -9.84
C ARG A 73 -9.89 11.73 -10.59
N SER A 74 -10.07 10.54 -11.16
CA SER A 74 -11.32 10.19 -11.87
C SER A 74 -12.56 10.19 -10.95
N LEU A 75 -12.35 9.95 -9.65
CA LEU A 75 -13.38 10.00 -8.61
C LEU A 75 -13.58 11.41 -8.02
N ASN A 76 -12.97 12.45 -8.61
CA ASN A 76 -13.02 13.83 -8.12
C ASN A 76 -12.54 13.99 -6.66
N LEU A 77 -11.64 13.12 -6.18
CA LEU A 77 -11.03 13.29 -4.87
C LEU A 77 -10.07 14.49 -4.88
N SER A 78 -9.98 15.18 -3.75
CA SER A 78 -9.10 16.34 -3.56
C SER A 78 -7.66 16.01 -3.98
N PRO A 79 -7.09 16.69 -5.00
CA PRO A 79 -5.72 16.44 -5.45
C PRO A 79 -4.71 16.58 -4.31
N THR A 80 -4.93 17.56 -3.43
CA THR A 80 -4.11 17.80 -2.24
C THR A 80 -4.13 16.62 -1.27
N ASP A 81 -5.31 16.06 -0.99
CA ASP A 81 -5.42 14.91 -0.09
C ASP A 81 -4.78 13.65 -0.70
N VAL A 82 -4.93 13.45 -2.02
CA VAL A 82 -4.31 12.34 -2.75
C VAL A 82 -2.78 12.46 -2.74
N MET A 83 -2.24 13.66 -2.95
CA MET A 83 -0.80 13.92 -2.88
C MET A 83 -0.23 13.68 -1.48
N HIS A 84 -0.92 14.17 -0.45
CA HIS A 84 -0.56 13.90 0.94
C HIS A 84 -0.57 12.39 1.26
N TRP A 85 -1.60 11.67 0.78
CA TRP A 85 -1.72 10.24 1.00
C TRP A 85 -0.60 9.44 0.31
N LEU A 86 -0.23 9.81 -0.92
CA LEU A 86 0.85 9.15 -1.66
C LEU A 86 2.23 9.44 -1.04
N GLY A 87 2.40 10.55 -0.33
CA GLY A 87 3.63 10.88 0.38
C GLY A 87 4.74 11.47 -0.50
N HIS A 88 4.42 12.47 -1.35
CA HIS A 88 5.43 13.25 -2.09
C HIS A 88 5.75 14.60 -1.44
N SER A 89 7.06 14.80 -1.27
CA SER A 89 7.81 16.05 -1.15
C SER A 89 8.32 16.49 -2.54
N SER A 90 7.98 17.73 -2.97
CA SER A 90 8.47 18.56 -4.10
C SER A 90 8.03 18.26 -5.56
N LEU A 91 7.78 19.22 -6.46
CA LEU A 91 7.64 20.70 -6.48
C LEU A 91 7.16 21.07 -7.91
N ASP A 92 5.93 21.54 -8.09
CA ASP A 92 5.59 22.70 -8.95
C ASP A 92 4.07 22.90 -9.01
N MET A 93 3.65 24.03 -8.44
CA MET A 93 2.29 24.56 -8.31
C MET A 93 1.33 23.67 -7.50
N THR A 94 0.97 24.00 -6.27
CA THR A 94 0.45 25.33 -5.88
C THR A 94 0.49 25.39 -4.36
N ASP A 95 1.13 26.45 -3.86
CA ASP A 95 1.01 27.05 -2.55
C ASP A 95 1.07 26.21 -1.26
N SER A 96 1.70 26.84 -0.27
CA SER A 96 1.64 26.42 1.12
C SER A 96 0.21 26.09 1.57
N TYR A 97 0.12 25.32 2.65
CA TYR A 97 -1.07 25.08 3.46
C TYR A 97 -2.00 23.96 2.99
N THR A 98 -1.66 22.75 3.40
CA THR A 98 -2.51 22.02 4.35
C THR A 98 -1.65 20.95 4.99
N ARG A 99 -1.56 20.91 6.32
CA ARG A 99 -0.94 19.77 7.00
C ARG A 99 -1.70 18.50 6.54
N PRO A 100 -1.03 17.36 6.33
CA PRO A 100 -1.73 16.10 6.13
C PRO A 100 -2.75 15.94 7.26
N THR A 101 -4.04 16.01 6.94
CA THR A 101 -5.08 15.80 7.95
C THR A 101 -5.45 14.33 7.93
N GLN A 102 -5.60 13.75 9.11
CA GLN A 102 -6.12 12.39 9.23
C GLN A 102 -7.45 12.24 8.47
N GLN A 103 -8.28 13.29 8.47
CA GLN A 103 -9.54 13.33 7.73
C GLN A 103 -9.36 13.26 6.21
N GLY A 104 -8.42 14.02 5.64
CA GLY A 104 -8.12 13.99 4.20
C GLY A 104 -7.65 12.60 3.75
N SER A 105 -6.71 12.00 4.50
CA SER A 105 -6.24 10.64 4.23
C SER A 105 -7.36 9.59 4.32
N LEU A 106 -8.27 9.73 5.30
CA LEU A 106 -9.43 8.85 5.42
C LEU A 106 -10.41 9.02 4.25
N LYS A 107 -10.67 10.26 3.80
CA LYS A 107 -11.51 10.51 2.63
C LYS A 107 -10.96 9.84 1.37
N VAL A 108 -9.64 9.91 1.16
CA VAL A 108 -8.99 9.26 0.02
C VAL A 108 -9.15 7.73 0.10
N ILE A 109 -8.87 7.13 1.25
CA ILE A 109 -9.01 5.68 1.45
C ILE A 109 -10.45 5.23 1.24
N ASN A 110 -11.42 5.94 1.82
CA ASN A 110 -12.84 5.60 1.72
C ASN A 110 -13.35 5.78 0.28
N GLY A 111 -12.98 6.87 -0.39
CA GLY A 111 -13.35 7.09 -1.79
C GLY A 111 -12.73 6.06 -2.73
N MET A 112 -11.55 5.55 -2.40
CA MET A 112 -10.87 4.49 -3.16
C MET A 112 -11.29 3.08 -2.75
N GLN A 113 -12.11 2.91 -1.70
CA GLN A 113 -12.41 1.60 -1.12
C GLN A 113 -13.05 0.65 -2.14
N ASP A 114 -14.02 1.11 -2.92
CA ASP A 114 -14.72 0.28 -3.90
C ASP A 114 -13.84 -0.08 -5.11
N VAL A 115 -12.87 0.79 -5.44
CA VAL A 115 -11.91 0.56 -6.52
C VAL A 115 -10.83 -0.44 -6.09
N LEU A 116 -10.36 -0.33 -4.84
CA LEU A 116 -9.26 -1.14 -4.31
C LEU A 116 -9.72 -2.49 -3.75
N PHE A 117 -10.91 -2.51 -3.17
CA PHE A 117 -11.46 -3.63 -2.43
C PHE A 117 -12.91 -3.85 -2.87
N LYS A 118 -13.09 -4.05 -4.17
CA LYS A 118 -14.38 -4.51 -4.68
C LYS A 118 -14.67 -5.85 -4.00
N LYS A 119 -15.67 -5.88 -3.13
CA LYS A 119 -16.21 -7.15 -2.65
C LYS A 119 -16.89 -7.75 -3.87
N ASP A 120 -16.43 -8.91 -4.33
CA ASP A 120 -17.14 -9.62 -5.38
C ASP A 120 -18.59 -9.79 -4.90
N ALA A 121 -19.50 -9.08 -5.55
CA ALA A 121 -20.91 -9.39 -5.47
C ALA A 121 -21.11 -10.67 -6.29
N SER A 122 -20.81 -11.81 -5.69
CA SER A 122 -21.26 -13.11 -6.20
C SER A 122 -21.38 -14.11 -5.06
N THR A 123 -22.54 -14.13 -4.40
CA THR A 123 -23.26 -15.39 -4.18
C THR A 123 -24.75 -15.05 -4.04
N ASP A 124 -25.45 -15.01 -5.17
CA ASP A 124 -26.76 -15.64 -5.28
C ASP A 124 -26.53 -17.00 -5.96
#